data_AF-A0A7S2AT25-F1
#
_entry.id   AF-A0A7S2AT25-F1
#
_cell.length_a   1.000
_cell.length_b   1.000
_cell.length_c   1.000
_cell.angle_alpha   90.00
_cell.angle_beta   90.00
_cell.angle_gamma   90.00
#
_symmetry.space_group_name_H-M   'P 1'
#
loop_
_entity.id
_entity.type
_entity.pdbx_description
1 polymer ?
#
loop_
_entity_poly.entity_id
_entity_poly.type
_entity_poly.pdbx_seq_one_letter_code
_entity_poly.pdbx_strand_id
1 'polypeptide(L)'
;RCVDDGFTLFWDPKEERIWSEEICQEAGCACSELGMHPSDLKDPNLNRGLLHKNRMNYGSECQAWNQAPPGQWCFVGWDSTCPDRVKSSTVWVSNDNPRWPSIYHQYKSQLPCQVDAQAKLRETTAMVCEDMTRIVELLMLLELLMAMPMTVIIFKFLSNRCGDEFQCEDQFAVVLSTDDDESEEEWEHGATQEKKETKDGSDNDDEEPSSQEQ
;
A
#
# COMPACT_ATOMS: atom_id res chain seq x y z
N ARG A 1 19.92 -2.35 28.42
CA ARG A 1 20.50 -2.92 27.19
C ARG A 1 20.37 -1.96 26.02
N CYS A 2 19.17 -1.64 25.50
CA CYS A 2 19.06 -0.69 24.38
C CYS A 2 19.71 0.68 24.64
N VAL A 3 19.56 1.26 25.84
CA VAL A 3 20.25 2.51 26.22
C VAL A 3 21.78 2.33 26.31
N ASP A 4 22.23 1.16 26.75
CA ASP A 4 23.66 0.85 26.90
C ASP A 4 24.31 0.64 25.51
N ASP A 5 23.52 0.17 24.54
CA ASP A 5 23.89 -0.01 23.14
C ASP A 5 23.84 1.30 22.35
N GLY A 6 23.42 2.42 22.98
CA GLY A 6 23.44 3.76 22.40
C GLY A 6 22.14 4.20 21.70
N PHE A 7 21.09 3.38 21.73
CA PHE A 7 19.83 3.68 21.05
C PHE A 7 19.07 4.84 21.71
N THR A 8 18.59 5.78 20.90
CA THR A 8 17.67 6.83 21.35
C THR A 8 16.27 6.25 21.59
N LEU A 9 15.74 6.49 22.80
CA LEU A 9 14.43 6.02 23.23
C LEU A 9 13.47 7.20 23.39
N PHE A 10 12.28 7.08 22.82
CA PHE A 10 11.19 8.06 22.90
C PHE A 10 10.01 7.44 23.65
N TRP A 11 9.45 8.14 24.64
CA TRP A 11 8.24 7.71 25.34
C TRP A 11 7.01 8.26 24.61
N ASP A 12 6.09 7.37 24.21
CA ASP A 12 4.79 7.77 23.68
C ASP A 12 3.73 7.75 24.81
N PRO A 13 3.24 8.92 25.26
CA PRO A 13 2.25 9.00 26.32
C PRO A 13 0.85 8.53 25.91
N LYS A 14 0.54 8.40 24.62
CA LYS A 14 -0.78 7.92 24.16
C LYS A 14 -0.89 6.41 24.25
N GLU A 15 0.20 5.71 23.92
CA GLU A 15 0.24 4.24 23.93
C GLU A 15 0.86 3.67 25.21
N GLU A 16 1.43 4.53 26.06
CA GLU A 16 2.17 4.15 27.28
C GLU A 16 3.32 3.17 26.97
N ARG A 17 4.06 3.44 25.88
CA ARG A 17 5.14 2.59 25.37
C ARG A 17 6.41 3.38 25.05
N ILE A 18 7.54 2.69 25.13
CA ILE A 18 8.85 3.21 24.71
C ILE A 18 9.11 2.76 23.27
N TRP A 19 9.48 3.69 22.41
CA TRP A 19 9.82 3.48 21.01
C TRP A 19 11.26 3.88 20.72
N SER A 20 11.86 3.31 19.67
CA SER A 20 13.15 3.74 19.14
C SER A 20 13.13 3.58 17.62
N GLU A 21 13.45 4.66 16.90
CA GLU A 21 13.55 4.61 15.44
C GLU A 21 14.83 3.91 14.99
N GLU A 22 15.91 4.08 15.75
CA GLU A 22 17.22 3.53 15.45
C GLU A 22 17.22 2.00 15.54
N ILE A 23 16.48 1.41 16.49
CA ILE A 23 16.31 -0.05 16.53
C ILE A 23 15.67 -0.56 15.25
N CYS A 24 14.64 0.12 14.72
CA CYS A 24 14.01 -0.29 13.46
C CYS A 24 14.94 -0.12 12.25
N GLN A 25 15.80 0.90 12.25
CA GLN A 25 16.72 1.17 11.15
C GLN A 25 17.97 0.29 11.19
N GLU A 26 18.50 -0.02 12.37
CA GLU A 26 19.72 -0.80 12.57
C GLU A 26 19.46 -2.30 12.74
N ALA A 27 18.28 -2.74 13.20
CA ALA A 27 17.99 -4.16 13.37
C ALA A 27 18.14 -4.96 12.07
N GLY A 28 17.95 -4.30 10.91
CA GLY A 28 18.03 -4.93 9.61
C GLY A 28 17.02 -6.06 9.45
N CYS A 29 17.05 -6.72 8.29
CA CYS A 29 16.31 -7.96 8.09
C CYS A 29 17.23 -9.14 8.41
N ALA A 30 17.03 -9.78 9.56
CA ALA A 30 17.78 -10.94 10.01
C ALA A 30 16.85 -12.11 10.36
N CYS A 31 17.32 -13.35 10.16
CA CYS A 31 16.62 -14.52 10.66
C CYS A 31 16.56 -14.48 12.20
N SER A 32 15.51 -15.06 12.75
CA SER A 32 15.36 -15.24 14.19
C SER A 32 16.37 -16.21 14.81
N GLU A 33 17.10 -16.99 13.99
CA GLU A 33 17.95 -18.14 14.39
C GLU A 33 17.19 -19.27 15.10
N LEU A 34 15.90 -19.06 15.37
CA LEU A 34 15.00 -20.02 15.98
C LEU A 34 14.36 -20.85 14.87
N GLY A 35 14.89 -22.05 14.68
CA GLY A 35 14.28 -23.02 13.80
C GLY A 35 13.07 -23.69 14.42
N MET A 36 12.28 -24.32 13.56
CA MET A 36 11.15 -25.15 13.96
C MET A 36 11.32 -26.57 13.43
N HIS A 37 10.38 -27.44 13.79
CA HIS A 37 10.19 -28.71 13.12
C HIS A 37 9.33 -28.50 11.86
N PRO A 38 9.70 -29.05 10.68
CA PRO A 38 8.93 -28.90 9.46
C PRO A 38 7.54 -29.53 9.59
N SER A 39 6.52 -28.86 9.02
CA SER A 39 5.11 -29.26 9.13
C SER A 39 4.82 -30.64 8.53
N ASP A 40 5.46 -30.97 7.41
CA ASP A 40 5.39 -32.30 6.79
C ASP A 40 6.78 -32.86 6.53
N LEU A 41 7.15 -33.90 7.27
CA LEU A 41 8.40 -34.63 7.07
C LEU A 41 8.42 -35.46 5.79
N LYS A 42 7.24 -35.80 5.26
CA LYS A 42 7.06 -36.61 4.06
C LYS A 42 7.06 -35.76 2.80
N ASP A 43 7.06 -34.42 2.91
CA ASP A 43 7.15 -33.53 1.77
C ASP A 43 8.36 -33.93 0.89
N PRO A 44 8.15 -34.31 -0.39
CA PRO A 44 9.22 -34.68 -1.30
C PRO A 44 10.15 -33.49 -1.61
N ASN A 45 9.65 -32.26 -1.46
CA ASN A 45 10.42 -31.04 -1.73
C ASN A 45 11.32 -30.66 -0.54
N LEU A 46 11.11 -31.22 0.65
CA LEU A 46 11.89 -30.87 1.83
C LEU A 46 13.35 -31.30 1.68
N ASN A 47 14.27 -30.34 1.83
CA ASN A 47 15.70 -30.60 1.75
C ASN A 47 16.23 -31.18 3.07
N ARG A 48 16.08 -32.51 3.22
CA ARG A 48 16.47 -33.23 4.44
C ARG A 48 17.95 -33.15 4.77
N GLY A 49 18.81 -32.84 3.79
CA GLY A 49 20.25 -32.68 4.01
C GLY A 49 20.61 -31.46 4.85
N LEU A 50 19.73 -30.45 4.89
CA LEU A 50 19.92 -29.23 5.69
C LEU A 50 19.40 -29.36 7.12
N LEU A 51 18.65 -30.42 7.42
CA LEU A 51 18.06 -30.61 8.75
C LEU A 51 19.07 -31.20 9.73
N HIS A 52 19.15 -30.62 10.92
CA HIS A 52 19.87 -31.18 12.05
C HIS A 52 19.25 -32.52 12.49
N LYS A 53 19.99 -33.30 13.29
CA LYS A 53 19.52 -34.61 13.79
C LYS A 53 18.19 -34.51 14.55
N ASN A 54 17.94 -33.40 15.26
CA ASN A 54 16.70 -33.13 15.98
C ASN A 54 15.61 -32.47 15.11
N ARG A 55 15.94 -32.06 13.89
CA ARG A 55 15.05 -31.40 12.92
C ARG A 55 14.44 -30.07 13.38
N MET A 56 15.00 -29.45 14.42
CA MET A 56 14.50 -28.19 14.99
C MET A 56 15.13 -26.95 14.37
N ASN A 57 15.91 -27.10 13.29
CA ASN A 57 16.58 -25.98 12.63
C ASN A 57 15.85 -25.50 11.36
N TYR A 58 14.69 -26.06 11.02
CA TYR A 58 13.97 -25.66 9.81
C TYR A 58 13.59 -24.18 9.88
N GLY A 59 14.02 -23.39 8.90
CA GLY A 59 13.78 -21.94 8.87
C GLY A 59 14.63 -21.12 9.85
N SER A 60 15.58 -21.71 10.60
CA SER A 60 16.48 -20.94 11.48
C SER A 60 17.42 -20.01 10.71
N GLU A 61 17.89 -20.47 9.56
CA GLU A 61 18.83 -19.78 8.69
C GLU A 61 18.21 -19.58 7.30
N CYS A 62 18.70 -18.58 6.56
CA CYS A 62 18.23 -18.29 5.21
C CYS A 62 18.79 -19.31 4.22
N GLN A 63 18.05 -20.42 4.04
CA GLN A 63 18.45 -21.53 3.21
C GLN A 63 17.31 -21.98 2.29
N ALA A 64 17.66 -22.73 1.24
CA ALA A 64 16.69 -23.36 0.35
C ALA A 64 16.11 -24.61 1.01
N TRP A 65 15.23 -24.40 1.98
CA TRP A 65 14.61 -25.44 2.78
C TRP A 65 13.75 -26.40 1.95
N ASN A 66 13.17 -25.90 0.85
CA ASN A 66 12.37 -26.67 -0.09
C ASN A 66 13.00 -26.58 -1.50
N GLN A 67 12.93 -27.65 -2.28
CA GLN A 67 13.40 -27.71 -3.68
C GLN A 67 12.52 -26.88 -4.62
N ALA A 68 11.23 -26.71 -4.27
CA ALA A 68 10.26 -25.93 -5.01
C ALA A 68 9.29 -25.22 -4.04
N PRO A 69 9.02 -23.92 -4.19
CA PRO A 69 9.65 -22.98 -5.13
C PRO A 69 11.15 -22.74 -4.82
N PRO A 70 11.98 -22.39 -5.83
CA PRO A 70 13.41 -22.17 -5.66
C PRO A 70 13.65 -20.81 -5.00
N GLY A 71 13.55 -20.77 -3.67
CA GLY A 71 13.81 -19.56 -2.89
C GLY A 71 14.44 -19.92 -1.57
N GLN A 72 15.52 -19.21 -1.21
CA GLN A 72 15.99 -19.23 0.16
C GLN A 72 15.03 -18.42 1.01
N TRP A 73 14.74 -18.89 2.21
CA TRP A 73 13.91 -18.16 3.16
C TRP A 73 14.28 -18.55 4.59
N CYS A 74 13.88 -17.74 5.55
CA CYS A 74 13.94 -18.10 6.97
C CYS A 74 12.81 -17.48 7.78
N PHE A 75 12.68 -17.94 9.01
CA PHE A 75 11.80 -17.36 10.00
C PHE A 75 12.40 -16.08 10.56
N VAL A 76 11.57 -15.06 10.61
CA VAL A 76 11.91 -13.73 11.13
C VAL A 76 10.96 -13.39 12.29
N GLY A 77 11.45 -12.57 13.21
CA GLY A 77 10.67 -12.13 14.37
C GLY A 77 9.41 -11.34 13.97
N TRP A 78 8.44 -11.25 14.88
CA TRP A 78 7.27 -10.37 14.73
C TRP A 78 7.67 -8.88 14.62
N ASP A 79 8.82 -8.53 15.18
CA ASP A 79 9.44 -7.21 15.20
C ASP A 79 10.40 -6.97 14.03
N SER A 80 10.59 -7.94 13.12
CA SER A 80 11.52 -7.77 12.00
C SER A 80 11.05 -6.70 11.01
N THR A 81 11.99 -5.92 10.49
CA THR A 81 11.74 -4.84 9.51
C THR A 81 11.78 -5.34 8.06
N CYS A 82 11.75 -6.65 7.84
CA CYS A 82 11.77 -7.26 6.51
C CYS A 82 10.52 -6.83 5.70
N PRO A 83 10.68 -6.17 4.53
CA PRO A 83 9.54 -5.69 3.74
C PRO A 83 8.71 -6.82 3.10
N ASP A 84 9.31 -7.99 2.87
CA ASP A 84 8.67 -9.16 2.23
C ASP A 84 8.08 -10.15 3.24
N ARG A 85 7.88 -9.70 4.47
CA ARG A 85 7.48 -10.55 5.59
C ARG A 85 6.07 -11.09 5.39
N VAL A 86 5.95 -12.41 5.24
CA VAL A 86 4.67 -13.12 5.08
C VAL A 86 4.35 -13.94 6.33
N LYS A 87 3.10 -13.90 6.79
CA LYS A 87 2.64 -14.78 7.88
C LYS A 87 2.76 -16.25 7.44
N SER A 88 3.49 -17.07 8.19
CA SER A 88 3.48 -18.52 7.99
C SER A 88 2.30 -19.10 8.75
N SER A 89 1.29 -19.61 8.03
CA SER A 89 0.04 -20.11 8.62
C SER A 89 0.16 -21.44 9.37
N THR A 90 1.37 -21.98 9.53
CA THR A 90 1.56 -23.30 10.14
C THR A 90 2.37 -23.21 11.42
N VAL A 91 1.67 -23.26 12.55
CA VAL A 91 2.25 -23.68 13.83
C VAL A 91 1.37 -24.80 14.37
N TRP A 92 2.06 -25.89 14.72
CA TRP A 92 1.55 -27.12 15.32
C TRP A 92 0.38 -26.91 16.28
N VAL A 93 -0.79 -27.40 15.88
CA VAL A 93 -1.65 -28.13 16.81
C VAL A 93 -1.14 -29.56 16.69
N SER A 94 -0.59 -30.12 17.76
CA SER A 94 -0.53 -31.59 17.83
C SER A 94 -1.97 -32.06 17.59
N ASN A 95 -2.24 -32.71 16.46
CA ASN A 95 -3.57 -33.27 16.19
C ASN A 95 -4.03 -34.19 17.36
N ASP A 96 -3.08 -34.69 18.15
CA ASP A 96 -3.31 -35.56 19.28
C ASP A 96 -3.69 -34.84 20.58
N ASN A 97 -3.59 -33.50 20.67
CA ASN A 97 -3.80 -32.82 21.94
C ASN A 97 -4.48 -31.43 21.79
N PRO A 98 -5.83 -31.37 21.80
CA PRO A 98 -6.62 -30.15 21.59
C PRO A 98 -6.50 -29.11 22.72
N ARG A 99 -5.71 -29.38 23.75
CA ARG A 99 -5.61 -28.56 24.97
C ARG A 99 -4.53 -27.48 24.91
N TRP A 100 -3.65 -27.51 23.91
CA TRP A 100 -2.58 -26.52 23.78
C TRP A 100 -3.05 -25.37 22.88
N PRO A 101 -3.01 -24.11 23.36
CA PRO A 101 -3.32 -22.97 22.52
C PRO A 101 -2.29 -22.94 21.38
N SER A 102 -2.77 -22.84 20.15
CA SER A 102 -1.90 -22.60 19.00
C SER A 102 -1.08 -21.35 19.26
N ILE A 103 0.24 -21.50 19.39
CA ILE A 103 1.14 -20.36 19.55
C ILE A 103 1.19 -19.69 18.18
N TYR A 104 0.49 -18.58 18.06
CA TYR A 104 0.40 -17.88 16.80
C TYR A 104 1.66 -17.08 16.49
N HIS A 105 1.96 -16.98 15.20
CA HIS A 105 2.76 -15.96 14.54
C HIS A 105 4.27 -16.19 14.48
N GLN A 106 4.69 -17.09 13.58
CA GLN A 106 5.98 -16.95 12.93
C GLN A 106 5.82 -16.32 11.54
N TYR A 107 6.76 -15.44 11.22
CA TYR A 107 6.83 -14.82 9.92
C TYR A 107 7.97 -15.42 9.12
N LYS A 108 7.77 -15.54 7.81
CA LYS A 108 8.83 -15.93 6.89
C LYS A 108 9.21 -14.75 6.00
N SER A 109 10.49 -14.63 5.71
CA SER A 109 11.05 -13.70 4.73
C SER A 109 11.91 -14.49 3.74
N GLN A 110 11.84 -14.12 2.47
CA GLN A 110 12.67 -14.61 1.37
C GLN A 110 13.90 -13.73 1.15
N LEU A 111 14.07 -12.64 1.91
CA LEU A 111 15.25 -11.81 1.82
C LEU A 111 16.48 -12.59 2.32
N PRO A 112 17.59 -12.55 1.58
CA PRO A 112 18.81 -13.21 2.01
C PRO A 112 19.30 -12.54 3.29
N CYS A 113 19.72 -13.30 4.30
CA CYS A 113 20.18 -12.70 5.56
C CYS A 113 21.62 -12.18 5.53
N GLN A 114 22.35 -12.42 4.43
CA GLN A 114 23.68 -11.87 4.24
C GLN A 114 23.57 -10.41 3.83
N VAL A 115 24.19 -9.52 4.61
CA VAL A 115 24.19 -8.07 4.38
C VAL A 115 24.68 -7.74 2.96
N ASP A 116 25.73 -8.41 2.48
CA ASP A 116 26.26 -8.20 1.13
C ASP A 116 25.27 -8.59 0.03
N ALA A 117 24.53 -9.68 0.24
CA ALA A 117 23.51 -10.13 -0.70
C ALA A 117 22.31 -9.18 -0.72
N GLN A 118 21.89 -8.68 0.45
CA GLN A 118 20.86 -7.64 0.55
C GLN A 118 21.30 -6.34 -0.11
N ALA A 119 22.55 -5.91 0.11
CA ALA A 119 23.10 -4.70 -0.48
C ALA A 119 23.07 -4.78 -2.02
N LYS A 120 23.48 -5.93 -2.59
CA LYS A 120 23.42 -6.16 -4.03
C LYS A 120 21.99 -6.18 -4.58
N LEU A 121 21.05 -6.79 -3.84
CA LEU A 121 19.64 -6.82 -4.23
C LEU A 121 19.03 -5.41 -4.19
N ARG A 122 19.38 -4.64 -3.15
CA ARG A 122 18.97 -3.25 -2.96
C ARG A 122 19.54 -2.36 -4.06
N GLU A 123 20.80 -2.49 -4.42
CA GLU A 123 21.42 -1.73 -5.50
C GLU A 123 20.73 -2.03 -6.85
N THR A 124 20.50 -3.32 -7.14
CA THR A 124 19.82 -3.73 -8.38
C THR A 124 18.40 -3.18 -8.47
N THR A 125 17.65 -3.23 -7.37
CA THR A 125 16.26 -2.73 -7.32
C THR A 125 16.19 -1.21 -7.26
N ALA A 126 17.15 -0.55 -6.60
CA ALA A 126 17.25 0.90 -6.54
C ALA A 126 17.46 1.50 -7.93
N MET A 127 18.31 0.90 -8.78
CA MET A 127 18.50 1.39 -10.15
C MET A 127 17.19 1.41 -10.95
N VAL A 128 16.39 0.35 -10.85
CA VAL A 128 15.08 0.27 -11.55
C VAL A 128 14.12 1.34 -11.03
N CYS A 129 14.10 1.56 -9.72
CA CYS A 129 13.26 2.58 -9.10
C CYS A 129 13.69 4.00 -9.47
N GLU A 130 15.00 4.26 -9.50
CA GLU A 130 15.55 5.56 -9.91
C GLU A 130 15.23 5.86 -11.38
N ASP A 131 15.39 4.88 -12.27
CA ASP A 131 15.05 5.02 -13.68
C ASP A 131 13.55 5.29 -13.88
N MET A 132 12.67 4.56 -13.19
CA MET A 132 11.24 4.82 -13.22
C MET A 132 10.88 6.21 -12.70
N THR A 133 11.53 6.65 -11.61
CA THR A 133 11.33 7.98 -11.04
C THR A 133 11.72 9.06 -12.04
N ARG A 134 12.88 8.92 -12.71
CA ARG A 134 13.32 9.85 -13.77
C ARG A 134 12.36 9.89 -14.95
N ILE A 135 11.78 8.76 -15.35
CA ILE A 135 10.76 8.72 -16.41
C ILE A 135 9.52 9.51 -16.00
N VAL A 136 9.04 9.30 -14.77
CA VAL A 136 7.87 10.03 -14.23
C VAL A 136 8.17 11.53 -14.13
N GLU A 137 9.36 11.92 -13.66
CA GLU A 137 9.80 13.33 -13.64
C GLU A 137 9.80 13.96 -15.04
N LEU A 138 10.31 13.26 -16.05
CA LEU A 138 10.30 13.73 -17.44
C LEU A 138 8.86 13.91 -17.94
N LEU A 139 7.97 12.95 -17.66
CA LEU A 139 6.55 13.05 -18.03
C LEU A 139 5.87 14.26 -17.38
N MET A 140 6.14 14.53 -16.09
CA MET A 140 5.62 15.73 -15.41
C MET A 140 6.15 17.03 -16.01
N LEU A 141 7.44 17.08 -16.38
CA LEU A 141 8.01 18.25 -17.06
C LEU A 141 7.40 18.46 -18.44
N LEU A 142 7.14 17.39 -19.19
CA LEU A 142 6.50 17.44 -20.49
C LEU A 142 5.06 17.95 -20.37
N GLU A 143 4.30 17.47 -19.38
CA GLU A 143 2.96 17.97 -19.06
C GLU A 143 2.96 19.47 -18.75
N LEU A 144 3.90 19.92 -17.91
CA LEU A 144 4.06 21.34 -17.57
C LEU A 144 4.38 22.19 -18.81
N LEU A 145 5.24 21.70 -19.71
CA LEU A 145 5.56 22.40 -20.96
C LEU A 145 4.35 22.47 -21.90
N MET A 146 3.51 21.43 -21.95
CA MET A 146 2.27 21.44 -22.73
C MET A 146 1.21 22.37 -22.13
N ALA A 147 1.24 22.62 -20.82
CA ALA A 147 0.34 23.56 -20.15
C ALA A 147 0.72 25.05 -20.41
N MET A 148 1.98 25.34 -20.74
CA MET A 148 2.42 26.73 -21.01
C MET A 148 1.67 27.41 -22.17
N PRO A 149 1.48 26.81 -23.36
CA PRO A 149 0.70 27.40 -24.45
C PRO A 149 -0.72 27.78 -24.05
N MET A 150 -1.42 26.91 -23.31
CA MET A 150 -2.76 27.20 -22.80
C MET A 150 -2.75 28.42 -21.87
N THR A 151 -1.76 28.50 -21.00
CA THR A 151 -1.57 29.64 -20.10
C THR A 151 -1.34 30.94 -20.89
N VAL A 152 -0.54 30.91 -21.96
CA VAL A 152 -0.30 32.08 -22.84
C VAL A 152 -1.57 32.51 -23.57
N ILE A 153 -2.37 31.56 -24.07
CA ILE A 153 -3.64 31.85 -24.73
C ILE A 153 -4.63 32.50 -23.76
N ILE A 154 -4.77 31.94 -22.55
CA ILE A 154 -5.63 32.50 -21.49
C ILE A 154 -5.13 33.90 -21.10
N PHE A 155 -3.82 34.07 -20.91
CA PHE A 155 -3.22 35.36 -20.59
C PHE A 155 -3.50 36.42 -21.66
N LYS A 156 -3.35 36.05 -22.94
CA LYS A 156 -3.67 36.95 -24.07
C LYS A 156 -5.16 37.30 -24.10
N PHE A 157 -6.04 36.33 -23.86
CA PHE A 157 -7.47 36.56 -23.83
C PHE A 157 -7.88 37.49 -22.67
N LEU A 158 -7.32 37.28 -21.48
CA LEU A 158 -7.53 38.15 -20.32
C LEU A 158 -6.98 39.56 -20.58
N SER A 159 -5.77 39.68 -21.14
CA SER A 159 -5.15 40.97 -21.44
C SER A 159 -5.93 41.77 -22.49
N ASN A 160 -6.42 41.08 -23.53
CA ASN A 160 -7.26 41.72 -24.54
C ASN A 160 -8.64 42.10 -24.00
N ARG A 161 -9.24 41.31 -23.11
CA ARG A 161 -10.53 41.66 -22.48
C ARG A 161 -10.47 42.87 -21.55
N CYS A 162 -9.32 43.15 -20.95
CA CYS A 162 -9.13 44.39 -20.19
C CYS A 162 -8.91 45.62 -21.08
N GLY A 163 -8.71 45.44 -22.39
CA GLY A 163 -8.57 46.53 -23.37
C GLY A 163 -9.71 46.63 -24.37
N ASP A 164 -10.51 45.57 -24.51
CA ASP A 164 -11.78 45.62 -25.22
C ASP A 164 -12.74 46.37 -24.29
N GLU A 165 -12.86 47.69 -24.49
CA GLU A 165 -13.93 48.51 -23.93
C GLU A 165 -15.25 47.86 -24.35
N PHE A 166 -15.72 46.91 -23.53
CA PHE A 166 -17.09 46.45 -23.59
C PHE A 166 -17.92 47.71 -23.39
N GLN A 167 -18.51 48.22 -24.47
CA GLN A 167 -19.62 49.18 -24.43
C GLN A 167 -20.81 48.47 -23.79
N CYS A 168 -20.71 48.16 -22.48
CA CYS A 168 -21.84 47.71 -21.68
C CYS A 168 -22.93 48.78 -21.68
N GLU A 169 -22.56 50.05 -21.88
CA GLU A 169 -23.51 51.16 -21.96
C GLU A 169 -24.52 51.01 -23.11
N ASP A 170 -24.16 50.37 -24.23
CA ASP A 170 -25.08 50.24 -25.37
C ASP A 170 -26.01 49.00 -25.29
N GLN A 171 -25.65 47.97 -24.51
CA GLN A 171 -26.52 46.80 -24.31
C GLN A 171 -27.48 46.94 -23.12
N PHE A 172 -27.21 47.89 -22.20
CA PHE A 172 -28.16 48.31 -21.16
C PHE A 172 -28.86 49.62 -21.51
N ALA A 173 -28.69 50.15 -22.72
CA ALA A 173 -29.59 51.13 -23.28
C ALA A 173 -30.96 50.44 -23.47
N VAL A 174 -31.73 50.39 -22.38
CA VAL A 174 -33.14 50.03 -22.40
C VAL A 174 -33.79 51.00 -23.38
N VAL A 175 -33.99 50.54 -24.60
CA VAL A 175 -34.96 51.16 -25.49
C VAL A 175 -36.28 50.94 -24.78
N LEU A 176 -36.68 51.92 -23.98
CA LEU A 176 -38.05 52.08 -23.51
C LEU A 176 -38.88 52.42 -24.76
N SER A 177 -39.04 51.44 -25.65
CA SER A 177 -40.09 51.46 -26.66
C SER A 177 -41.39 51.44 -25.88
N THR A 178 -41.87 52.65 -25.63
CA THR A 178 -43.14 52.96 -25.00
C THR A 178 -44.20 52.76 -26.08
N ASP A 179 -44.45 51.49 -26.40
CA ASP A 179 -45.56 50.95 -27.18
C ASP A 179 -45.66 49.52 -26.59
N ASP A 180 -46.29 49.31 -25.43
CA ASP A 180 -47.72 49.52 -25.18
C ASP A 180 -48.57 48.93 -26.30
N ASP A 181 -48.46 47.62 -26.48
CA ASP A 181 -49.64 46.81 -26.81
C ASP A 181 -49.55 45.43 -26.17
N GLU A 182 -50.60 45.16 -25.41
CA GLU A 182 -50.86 44.00 -24.57
C GLU A 182 -50.95 42.71 -25.40
N SER A 183 -50.10 41.73 -25.12
CA SER A 183 -50.43 40.33 -25.40
C SER A 183 -49.91 39.44 -24.29
N GLU A 184 -50.86 38.99 -23.47
CA GLU A 184 -50.73 37.96 -22.46
C GLU A 184 -50.29 36.63 -23.10
N GLU A 185 -49.00 36.33 -23.14
CA GLU A 185 -48.49 34.98 -23.47
C GLU A 185 -47.68 34.42 -22.29
N GLU A 186 -48.44 33.86 -21.36
CA GLU A 186 -48.26 32.54 -20.75
C GLU A 186 -46.81 32.05 -20.56
N TRP A 187 -46.23 32.40 -19.40
CA TRP A 187 -45.00 31.80 -18.90
C TRP A 187 -45.25 30.35 -18.49
N GLU A 188 -44.98 29.41 -19.40
CA GLU A 188 -44.96 27.99 -19.09
C GLU A 188 -43.71 27.69 -18.22
N HIS A 189 -43.93 27.50 -16.93
CA HIS A 189 -42.90 27.06 -15.99
C HIS A 189 -42.39 25.66 -16.39
N GLY A 190 -41.24 25.63 -17.05
CA GLY A 190 -40.48 24.41 -17.34
C GLY A 190 -40.19 23.64 -16.06
N ALA A 191 -40.95 22.57 -15.86
CA ALA A 191 -40.91 21.69 -14.71
C ALA A 191 -39.50 21.13 -14.45
N THR A 192 -39.12 21.19 -13.18
CA THR A 192 -38.04 20.46 -12.53
C THR A 192 -37.98 19.02 -13.01
N GLN A 193 -36.95 18.66 -13.79
CA GLN A 193 -36.63 17.26 -14.02
C GLN A 193 -35.99 16.67 -12.76
N GLU A 194 -36.85 16.03 -11.98
CA GLU A 194 -36.55 15.17 -10.85
C GLU A 194 -35.65 14.01 -11.32
N LYS A 195 -34.34 14.11 -11.05
CA LYS A 195 -33.39 13.05 -11.35
C LYS A 195 -33.52 11.95 -10.28
N LYS A 196 -34.35 10.97 -10.63
CA LYS A 196 -34.64 9.71 -9.93
C LYS A 196 -33.37 9.10 -9.33
N GLU A 197 -33.30 9.06 -7.99
CA GLU A 197 -32.40 8.20 -7.23
C GLU A 197 -32.63 6.74 -7.67
N THR A 198 -31.61 6.14 -8.28
CA THR A 198 -31.57 4.69 -8.48
C THR A 198 -30.93 4.11 -7.23
N LYS A 199 -31.77 3.83 -6.23
CA LYS A 199 -31.47 2.90 -5.15
C LYS A 199 -31.85 1.52 -5.66
N ASP A 200 -30.88 0.77 -6.16
CA ASP A 200 -31.01 -0.69 -6.25
C ASP A 200 -29.97 -1.30 -5.33
N GLY A 201 -30.48 -2.02 -4.35
CA GLY A 201 -29.68 -2.74 -3.38
C GLY A 201 -29.24 -4.07 -3.95
N SER A 202 -28.05 -4.49 -3.55
CA SER A 202 -27.84 -5.90 -3.27
C SER A 202 -27.09 -5.96 -1.95
N ASP A 203 -27.87 -6.10 -0.88
CA ASP A 203 -27.53 -7.07 0.16
C ASP A 203 -27.17 -8.40 -0.53
N ASN A 204 -26.11 -9.05 -0.07
CA ASN A 204 -26.06 -10.50 0.14
C ASN A 204 -24.72 -10.88 0.78
N ASP A 205 -24.87 -11.30 2.03
CA ASP A 205 -24.31 -12.53 2.60
C ASP A 205 -22.85 -12.53 3.04
N ASP A 206 -22.68 -12.06 4.28
CA ASP A 206 -21.75 -12.64 5.27
C ASP A 206 -22.06 -14.14 5.43
N GLU A 207 -21.38 -14.99 4.66
CA GLU A 207 -21.38 -16.44 4.86
C GLU A 207 -20.29 -16.82 5.88
N GLU A 208 -20.74 -17.05 7.11
CA GLU A 208 -19.98 -17.68 8.20
C GLU A 208 -20.02 -19.21 8.00
N PRO A 209 -18.91 -19.90 7.69
CA PRO A 209 -18.92 -21.36 7.65
C PRO A 209 -18.85 -21.92 9.07
N SER A 210 -20.00 -22.41 9.53
CA SER A 210 -20.14 -23.28 10.69
C SER A 210 -19.31 -24.54 10.53
N SER A 211 -18.49 -24.81 11.53
CA SER A 211 -17.90 -26.10 11.86
C SER A 211 -18.95 -27.22 11.89
N GLN A 212 -18.77 -28.26 11.08
CA GLN A 212 -19.37 -29.58 11.31
C GLN A 212 -18.29 -30.59 11.68
N GLU A 213 -18.49 -31.14 12.87
CA GLU A 213 -17.88 -32.35 13.42
C GLU A 213 -18.11 -33.56 12.50
N GLN A 214 -17.06 -34.36 12.30
CA GLN A 214 -17.12 -35.82 12.14
C GLN A 214 -15.81 -36.42 12.64
#